data_AF-A0A099L4J3-F1
#
_entry.id   AF-A0A099L4J3-F1
#
_cell.length_a   1.000
_cell.length_b   1.000
_cell.length_c   1.000
_cell.angle_alpha   90.00
_cell.angle_beta   90.00
_cell.angle_gamma   90.00
#
_symmetry.space_group_name_H-M   'P 1'
#
loop_
_entity.id
_entity.type
_entity.pdbx_description
1 polymer ?
#
loop_
_entity_poly.entity_id
_entity_poly.type
_entity_poly.pdbx_seq_one_letter_code
_entity_poly.pdbx_strand_id
1 'polypeptide(L)'
;MSNTSFFTALLQYFYRVGILVHSFLLLVVFASLVYGIYLYNNYNLPAVIFFERVAISLANSSSPLAKKISSPVAYIANELDEYTQAHRYQIRYDRTVVGPSINRSKVHLTSKETNQRLMNHYRNLRDFEFKKLRTVRVASSQELLLAIEKAKPGDDIVISPGKYNINQRQIYLNAKGTLLNPIRIKADLYGEVLLELNTLEGFVITGDYWFLENLKINGVCSKDKSCEHAIHIAGAKHLIIRNNELKNFNSTIKANSIGVPKMRRHPDNVLIEHNAIYNESSRKTDTSVTLVDVVAGSFWLIRKNFIANNSKHGSDYISYALFLKGNGSDGIIENNIVDCQWSIANDKHTRIGISLGGGGTAERFCRTGSCPVEYNNGLIRNNLVANCSQDVAIYINKSSNTKIIHNSLLNTLGLDVRFIQSSASIINNVTTGQIRARDGGVMELQGNTQKTNKATINSAPSVQSLSDTDLCGFKRYKFSVAGALGRECVKKMNIEVISN
;
A
#
# COMPACT_ATOMS: atom_id res chain seq x y z
N MET A 1 39.28 58.45 42.09
CA MET A 1 38.60 57.13 42.19
C MET A 1 39.26 56.22 41.17
N SER A 2 39.91 55.14 41.62
CA SER A 2 40.88 54.41 40.82
C SER A 2 40.23 53.47 39.79
N ASN A 3 40.78 53.45 38.58
CA ASN A 3 40.40 52.54 37.47
C ASN A 3 40.34 51.05 37.88
N THR A 4 40.99 50.66 38.98
CA THR A 4 40.99 49.30 39.53
C THR A 4 39.65 48.85 40.13
N SER A 5 38.86 49.75 40.72
CA SER A 5 37.56 49.40 41.32
C SER A 5 36.52 49.07 40.23
N PHE A 6 36.48 49.88 39.16
CA PHE A 6 35.60 49.66 38.01
C PHE A 6 35.91 48.36 37.27
N PHE A 7 37.19 48.08 37.03
CA PHE A 7 37.61 46.83 36.37
C PHE A 7 37.22 45.59 37.17
N THR A 8 37.34 45.63 38.50
CA THR A 8 36.98 44.49 39.37
C THR A 8 35.47 44.25 39.36
N ALA A 9 34.67 45.31 39.42
CA ALA A 9 33.22 45.22 39.31
C ALA A 9 32.76 44.68 37.94
N LEU A 10 33.42 45.12 36.86
CA LEU A 10 33.15 44.65 35.50
C LEU A 10 33.47 43.15 35.34
N LEU A 11 34.61 42.68 35.88
CA LEU A 11 35.00 41.27 35.85
C LEU A 11 34.01 40.39 36.64
N GLN A 12 33.59 40.84 37.83
CA GLN A 12 32.58 40.15 38.64
C GLN A 12 31.21 40.11 37.95
N TYR A 13 30.83 41.17 37.24
CA TYR A 13 29.62 41.20 36.43
C TYR A 13 29.67 40.14 35.33
N PHE A 14 30.72 40.12 34.51
CA PHE A 14 30.86 39.11 33.45
C PHE A 14 30.96 37.68 33.98
N TYR A 15 31.60 37.47 35.13
CA TYR A 15 31.64 36.17 35.79
C TYR A 15 30.25 35.71 36.26
N ARG A 16 29.50 36.57 36.96
CA ARG A 16 28.13 36.25 37.42
C ARG A 16 27.16 36.03 36.26
N VAL A 17 27.19 36.91 35.26
CA VAL A 17 26.41 36.74 34.03
C VAL A 17 26.82 35.47 33.31
N GLY A 18 28.12 35.18 33.22
CA GLY A 18 28.65 33.94 32.66
C GLY A 18 28.10 32.71 33.36
N ILE A 19 28.15 32.65 34.69
CA ILE A 19 27.57 31.55 35.48
C ILE A 19 26.07 31.41 35.22
N LEU A 20 25.33 32.51 35.25
CA LEU A 20 23.88 32.49 35.02
C LEU A 20 23.53 31.98 33.62
N VAL A 21 24.26 32.44 32.60
CA VAL A 21 24.08 31.97 31.21
C VAL A 21 24.40 30.48 31.08
N HIS A 22 25.50 29.99 31.65
CA HIS A 22 25.84 28.56 31.60
C HIS A 22 24.85 27.69 32.39
N SER A 23 24.41 28.16 33.55
CA SER A 23 23.41 27.47 34.38
C SER A 23 22.07 27.39 33.66
N PHE A 24 21.66 28.48 33.00
CA PHE A 24 20.46 28.51 32.17
C PHE A 24 20.58 27.56 30.97
N LEU A 25 21.72 27.54 30.27
CA LEU A 25 21.97 26.61 29.17
C LEU A 25 21.90 25.14 29.63
N LEU A 26 22.51 24.81 30.77
CA LEU A 26 22.42 23.47 31.36
C LEU A 26 20.97 23.08 31.69
N LEU A 27 20.19 24.01 32.25
CA LEU A 27 18.78 23.79 32.54
C LEU A 27 17.97 23.55 31.26
N VAL A 28 18.22 24.32 30.20
CA VAL A 28 17.60 24.12 28.88
C VAL A 28 17.96 22.76 28.29
N VAL A 29 19.23 22.34 28.38
CA VAL A 29 19.67 21.01 27.91
C VAL A 29 18.97 19.90 28.70
N PHE A 30 18.92 20.01 30.02
CA PHE A 30 18.25 19.03 30.88
C PHE A 30 16.75 18.95 30.58
N ALA A 31 16.06 20.10 30.51
CA ALA A 31 14.65 20.17 30.15
C ALA A 31 14.40 19.57 28.76
N SER A 32 15.30 19.82 27.80
CA SER A 32 15.22 19.26 26.44
C SER A 32 15.40 17.74 26.43
N LEU A 33 16.29 17.19 27.27
CA LEU A 33 16.49 15.75 27.43
C LEU A 33 15.25 15.09 28.04
N VAL A 34 14.73 15.65 29.13
CA VAL A 34 13.50 15.16 29.78
C VAL A 34 12.33 15.19 28.80
N TYR A 35 12.17 16.29 28.07
CA TYR A 35 11.13 16.41 27.05
C TYR A 35 11.34 15.45 25.88
N GLY A 36 12.58 15.23 25.46
CA GLY A 36 12.93 14.24 24.43
C GLY A 36 12.58 12.81 24.84
N ILE A 37 12.86 12.43 26.09
CA ILE A 37 12.47 11.13 26.66
C ILE A 37 10.95 11.01 26.71
N TYR A 38 10.27 12.05 27.17
CA TYR A 38 8.80 12.09 27.17
C TYR A 38 8.22 11.89 25.77
N LEU A 39 8.75 12.58 24.76
CA LEU A 39 8.35 12.39 23.37
C LEU A 39 8.62 10.96 22.90
N TYR A 40 9.83 10.44 23.09
CA TYR A 40 10.19 9.08 22.69
C TYR A 40 9.21 8.04 23.25
N ASN A 41 8.92 8.13 24.55
CA ASN A 41 8.00 7.22 25.23
C ASN A 41 6.57 7.32 24.68
N ASN A 42 6.13 8.50 24.25
CA ASN A 42 4.82 8.69 23.65
C ASN A 42 4.70 8.13 22.22
N TYR A 43 5.79 8.12 21.44
CA TYR A 43 5.75 7.60 20.07
C TYR A 43 5.76 6.06 20.01
N ASN A 44 6.32 5.39 21.03
CA ASN A 44 6.38 3.93 21.13
C ASN A 44 6.97 3.27 19.85
N LEU A 45 8.03 3.87 19.30
CA LEU A 45 8.77 3.39 18.13
C LEU A 45 10.10 2.77 18.57
N PRO A 46 10.70 1.85 17.79
CA PRO A 46 12.09 1.47 17.99
C PRO A 46 13.00 2.70 17.97
N ALA A 47 14.02 2.72 18.82
CA ALA A 47 14.91 3.87 18.99
C ALA A 47 15.51 4.35 17.65
N VAL A 48 16.04 3.43 16.84
CA VAL A 48 16.57 3.72 15.50
C VAL A 48 15.56 4.50 14.67
N ILE A 49 14.35 3.95 14.50
CA ILE A 49 13.29 4.57 13.68
C ILE A 49 12.86 5.93 14.27
N PHE A 50 12.78 6.06 15.58
CA PHE A 50 12.45 7.33 16.21
C PHE A 50 13.50 8.41 15.87
N PHE A 51 14.78 8.13 16.12
CA PHE A 51 15.84 9.08 15.86
C PHE A 51 16.01 9.39 14.36
N GLU A 52 15.82 8.41 13.48
CA GLU A 52 15.77 8.64 12.03
C GLU A 52 14.67 9.64 11.65
N ARG A 53 13.44 9.45 12.16
CA ARG A 53 12.32 10.36 11.90
C ARG A 53 12.57 11.76 12.44
N VAL A 54 13.14 11.86 13.64
CA VAL A 54 13.51 13.17 14.22
C VAL A 54 14.57 13.84 13.35
N ALA A 55 15.61 13.13 12.93
CA ALA A 55 16.65 13.68 12.06
C ALA A 55 16.07 14.20 10.73
N ILE A 56 15.23 13.40 10.06
CA ILE A 56 14.58 13.79 8.80
C ILE A 56 13.65 15.01 9.01
N SER A 57 12.85 15.01 10.07
CA SER A 57 11.95 16.13 10.39
C SER A 57 12.72 17.43 10.65
N LEU A 58 13.84 17.35 11.39
CA LEU A 58 14.72 18.48 11.66
C LEU A 58 15.40 18.98 10.38
N ALA A 59 15.87 18.08 9.51
CA ALA A 59 16.52 18.43 8.25
C ALA A 59 15.57 19.19 7.29
N ASN A 60 14.28 18.86 7.33
CA ASN A 60 13.24 19.48 6.51
C ASN A 60 12.59 20.71 7.17
N SER A 61 13.00 21.07 8.39
CA SER A 61 12.49 22.25 9.11
C SER A 61 12.85 23.55 8.40
N SER A 62 12.03 24.59 8.55
CA SER A 62 12.38 25.95 8.11
C SER A 62 13.47 26.60 8.98
N SER A 63 13.70 26.10 10.20
CA SER A 63 14.68 26.65 11.14
C SER A 63 16.11 26.25 10.78
N PRO A 64 17.05 27.21 10.56
CA PRO A 64 18.46 26.90 10.32
C PRO A 64 19.11 26.13 11.47
N LEU A 65 18.69 26.40 12.71
CA LEU A 65 19.19 25.70 13.89
C LEU A 65 18.73 24.24 13.89
N ALA A 66 17.45 23.98 13.60
CA ALA A 66 16.93 22.62 13.50
C ALA A 66 17.68 21.80 12.43
N LYS A 67 17.97 22.41 11.27
CA LYS A 67 18.79 21.78 10.22
C LYS A 67 20.22 21.47 10.67
N LYS A 68 20.81 22.26 11.57
CA LYS A 68 22.14 21.94 12.13
C LYS A 68 22.07 20.80 13.15
N ILE A 69 20.97 20.70 13.90
CA ILE A 69 20.74 19.64 14.90
C ILE A 69 20.39 18.30 14.23
N SER A 70 19.90 18.29 12.99
CA SER A 70 19.57 17.03 12.31
C SER A 70 20.79 16.11 12.13
N SER A 71 21.98 16.65 11.86
CA SER A 71 23.21 15.87 11.68
C SER A 71 23.62 15.05 12.90
N PRO A 72 23.76 15.62 14.12
CA PRO A 72 24.08 14.82 15.30
C PRO A 72 22.96 13.82 15.65
N VAL A 73 21.69 14.14 15.41
CA VAL A 73 20.60 13.17 15.61
C VAL A 73 20.69 12.01 14.60
N ALA A 74 21.02 12.30 13.34
CA ALA A 74 21.25 11.28 12.32
C ALA A 74 22.44 10.37 12.67
N TYR A 75 23.49 10.93 13.28
CA TYR A 75 24.61 10.14 13.80
C TYR A 75 24.16 9.15 14.88
N ILE A 76 23.38 9.60 15.88
CA ILE A 76 22.81 8.71 16.90
C ILE A 76 21.96 7.60 16.26
N ALA A 77 21.15 7.94 15.25
CA ALA A 77 20.33 6.96 14.56
C ALA A 77 21.17 5.88 13.86
N ASN A 78 22.25 6.27 13.17
CA ASN A 78 23.15 5.34 12.48
C ASN A 78 23.91 4.45 13.46
N GLU A 79 24.40 5.00 14.58
CA GLU A 79 25.04 4.21 15.64
C GLU A 79 24.09 3.14 16.18
N LEU A 80 22.83 3.50 16.45
CA LEU A 80 21.82 2.54 16.90
C LEU A 80 21.49 1.48 15.83
N ASP A 81 21.50 1.86 14.55
CA ASP A 81 21.22 0.95 13.42
C ASP A 81 22.27 -0.15 13.30
N GLU A 82 23.56 0.17 13.49
CA GLU A 82 24.66 -0.81 13.51
C GLU A 82 24.46 -1.90 14.59
N TYR A 83 23.84 -1.55 15.72
CA TYR A 83 23.49 -2.53 16.77
C TYR A 83 22.21 -3.31 16.49
N THR A 84 21.32 -2.82 15.62
CA THR A 84 20.11 -3.51 15.22
C THR A 84 20.24 -4.12 13.83
N GLN A 85 20.66 -5.38 13.74
CA GLN A 85 20.64 -6.10 12.45
C GLN A 85 19.21 -6.24 11.92
N ALA A 86 18.77 -5.29 11.09
CA ALA A 86 17.49 -5.37 10.41
C ALA A 86 17.56 -6.49 9.36
N HIS A 87 16.81 -7.56 9.58
CA HIS A 87 16.74 -8.69 8.65
C HIS A 87 15.79 -8.39 7.50
N ARG A 88 16.29 -8.43 6.27
CA ARG A 88 15.46 -8.33 5.06
C ARG A 88 15.00 -9.73 4.64
N TYR A 89 13.73 -9.85 4.26
CA TYR A 89 13.19 -11.09 3.70
C TYR A 89 13.24 -11.01 2.18
N GLN A 90 13.87 -11.97 1.53
CA GLN A 90 13.70 -12.19 0.10
C GLN A 90 12.53 -13.15 -0.11
N ILE A 91 11.46 -12.65 -0.73
CA ILE A 91 10.29 -13.46 -1.05
C ILE A 91 10.41 -13.91 -2.51
N ARG A 92 10.68 -15.19 -2.72
CA ARG A 92 10.62 -15.82 -4.05
C ARG A 92 9.32 -16.60 -4.15
N TYR A 93 8.31 -15.99 -4.73
CA TYR A 93 6.99 -16.61 -4.84
C TYR A 93 6.79 -17.34 -6.18
N ASP A 94 6.04 -18.43 -6.11
CA ASP A 94 5.51 -19.12 -7.27
C ASP A 94 4.44 -18.23 -7.93
N ARG A 95 4.66 -17.83 -9.18
CA ARG A 95 3.67 -17.05 -9.94
C ARG A 95 2.36 -17.81 -10.11
N THR A 96 2.30 -19.13 -9.96
CA THR A 96 1.02 -19.87 -9.94
C THR A 96 0.19 -19.59 -8.68
N VAL A 97 0.79 -19.06 -7.61
CA VAL A 97 0.14 -18.70 -6.35
C VAL A 97 -0.38 -17.27 -6.36
N VAL A 98 0.48 -16.29 -6.68
CA VAL A 98 0.22 -14.85 -6.61
C VAL A 98 0.79 -14.16 -7.85
N GLY A 99 0.27 -13.00 -8.22
CA GLY A 99 0.73 -12.24 -9.39
C GLY A 99 0.16 -12.78 -10.70
N PRO A 100 0.70 -12.39 -11.86
CA PRO A 100 0.22 -12.81 -13.18
C PRO A 100 0.95 -14.05 -13.71
N SER A 101 0.27 -14.86 -14.52
CA SER A 101 0.81 -16.09 -15.10
C SER A 101 0.11 -16.45 -16.40
N ILE A 102 0.84 -17.09 -17.31
CA ILE A 102 0.29 -17.65 -18.55
C ILE A 102 -0.84 -18.66 -18.27
N ASN A 103 -0.75 -19.45 -17.19
CA ASN A 103 -1.75 -20.45 -16.81
C ASN A 103 -3.09 -19.85 -16.37
N ARG A 104 -3.13 -18.54 -16.09
CA ARG A 104 -4.35 -17.80 -15.71
C ARG A 104 -4.88 -16.89 -16.80
N SER A 105 -4.30 -16.98 -18.00
CA SER A 105 -4.76 -16.20 -19.16
C SER A 105 -6.21 -16.53 -19.52
N LYS A 106 -6.67 -17.73 -19.16
CA LYS A 106 -8.05 -18.19 -19.27
C LYS A 106 -8.62 -18.45 -17.89
N VAL A 107 -9.92 -18.15 -17.72
CA VAL A 107 -10.64 -18.43 -16.48
C VAL A 107 -10.98 -19.91 -16.41
N HIS A 108 -10.48 -20.56 -15.36
CA HIS A 108 -10.95 -21.89 -14.97
C HIS A 108 -11.77 -21.73 -13.69
N LEU A 109 -13.09 -21.94 -13.78
CA LEU A 109 -13.91 -21.95 -12.59
C LEU A 109 -13.58 -23.18 -11.75
N THR A 110 -13.38 -22.96 -10.46
CA THR A 110 -13.33 -24.06 -9.49
C THR A 110 -14.66 -24.10 -8.72
N SER A 111 -15.12 -25.30 -8.36
CA SER A 111 -16.42 -25.51 -7.72
C SER A 111 -16.44 -25.22 -6.21
N LYS A 112 -15.36 -24.69 -5.63
CA LYS A 112 -15.16 -24.65 -4.16
C LYS A 112 -15.07 -23.25 -3.55
N GLU A 113 -15.29 -22.18 -4.31
CA GLU A 113 -15.26 -20.82 -3.78
C GLU A 113 -16.57 -20.45 -3.07
N THR A 114 -16.48 -20.13 -1.78
CA THR A 114 -17.63 -19.85 -0.90
C THR A 114 -17.95 -18.35 -0.82
N ASN A 115 -17.03 -17.47 -1.25
CA ASN A 115 -17.27 -16.04 -1.27
C ASN A 115 -18.23 -15.64 -2.39
N GLN A 116 -19.48 -15.33 -2.03
CA GLN A 116 -20.52 -14.95 -2.99
C GLN A 116 -20.14 -13.74 -3.87
N ARG A 117 -19.40 -12.75 -3.33
CA ARG A 117 -18.98 -11.57 -4.10
C ARG A 117 -17.98 -11.95 -5.19
N LEU A 118 -17.00 -12.78 -4.85
CA LEU A 118 -16.05 -13.33 -5.81
C LEU A 118 -16.75 -14.20 -6.87
N MET A 119 -17.68 -15.05 -6.43
CA MET A 119 -18.48 -15.87 -7.33
C MET A 119 -19.29 -15.04 -8.33
N ASN A 120 -19.75 -13.84 -7.95
CA ASN A 120 -20.40 -12.94 -8.90
C ASN A 120 -19.43 -12.47 -10.00
N HIS A 121 -18.22 -12.06 -9.65
CA HIS A 121 -17.20 -11.68 -10.63
C HIS A 121 -16.82 -12.85 -11.54
N TYR A 122 -16.62 -14.04 -10.99
CA TYR A 122 -16.28 -15.24 -11.75
C TYR A 122 -17.40 -15.71 -12.67
N ARG A 123 -18.66 -15.60 -12.25
CA ARG A 123 -19.80 -15.83 -13.15
C ARG A 123 -19.78 -14.84 -14.31
N ASN A 124 -19.52 -13.56 -14.06
CA ASN A 124 -19.45 -12.56 -15.14
C ASN A 124 -18.33 -12.86 -16.14
N LEU A 125 -17.15 -13.24 -15.65
CA LEU A 125 -16.03 -13.62 -16.53
C LEU A 125 -16.35 -14.85 -17.38
N ARG A 126 -16.89 -15.91 -16.75
CA ARG A 126 -17.29 -17.12 -17.48
C ARG A 126 -18.34 -16.78 -18.52
N ASP A 127 -19.43 -16.13 -18.10
CA ASP A 127 -20.57 -15.83 -18.94
C ASP A 127 -20.15 -14.97 -20.14
N PHE A 128 -19.20 -14.04 -19.96
CA PHE A 128 -18.67 -13.24 -21.05
C PHE A 128 -18.01 -14.07 -22.16
N GLU A 129 -17.30 -15.17 -21.84
CA GLU A 129 -16.68 -16.00 -22.87
C GLU A 129 -17.71 -16.62 -23.83
N PHE A 130 -18.92 -16.90 -23.34
CA PHE A 130 -20.01 -17.47 -24.14
C PHE A 130 -20.94 -16.41 -24.74
N LYS A 131 -21.01 -15.21 -24.15
CA LYS A 131 -21.99 -14.16 -24.50
C LYS A 131 -21.39 -12.95 -25.20
N LYS A 132 -20.07 -12.88 -25.38
CA LYS A 132 -19.44 -11.79 -26.15
C LYS A 132 -20.07 -11.67 -27.53
N LEU A 133 -20.37 -10.45 -27.93
CA LEU A 133 -21.13 -10.16 -29.15
C LEU A 133 -20.21 -9.92 -30.35
N ARG A 134 -19.01 -9.39 -30.09
CA ARG A 134 -18.06 -9.02 -31.14
C ARG A 134 -16.63 -9.15 -30.63
N THR A 135 -15.76 -9.79 -31.42
CA THR A 135 -14.31 -9.77 -31.19
C THR A 135 -13.67 -8.74 -32.11
N VAL A 136 -12.94 -7.78 -31.53
CA VAL A 136 -12.21 -6.74 -32.25
C VAL A 136 -10.72 -7.02 -32.09
N ARG A 137 -10.06 -7.52 -33.14
CA ARG A 137 -8.61 -7.75 -33.11
C ARG A 137 -7.87 -6.47 -33.52
N VAL A 138 -6.83 -6.15 -32.77
CA VAL A 138 -5.96 -4.98 -33.04
C VAL A 138 -4.49 -5.41 -33.05
N ALA A 139 -3.69 -4.77 -33.89
CA ALA A 139 -2.26 -5.07 -34.10
C ALA A 139 -1.37 -3.81 -34.07
N SER A 140 -1.95 -2.62 -33.83
CA SER A 140 -1.20 -1.37 -33.66
C SER A 140 -1.77 -0.50 -32.52
N SER A 141 -0.99 0.48 -32.04
CA SER A 141 -1.43 1.43 -31.02
C SER A 141 -2.64 2.24 -31.49
N GLN A 142 -2.65 2.64 -32.77
CA GLN A 142 -3.73 3.39 -33.39
C GLN A 142 -5.02 2.57 -33.43
N GLU A 143 -4.94 1.30 -33.84
CA GLU A 143 -6.09 0.39 -33.84
C GLU A 143 -6.63 0.15 -32.44
N LEU A 144 -5.77 -0.04 -31.44
CA LEU A 144 -6.17 -0.19 -30.05
C LEU A 144 -6.95 1.04 -29.56
N LEU A 145 -6.43 2.25 -29.80
CA LEU A 145 -7.08 3.49 -29.38
C LEU A 145 -8.44 3.67 -30.09
N LEU A 146 -8.51 3.41 -31.39
CA LEU A 146 -9.76 3.45 -32.16
C LEU A 146 -10.78 2.40 -31.69
N ALA A 147 -10.32 1.20 -31.33
CA ALA A 147 -11.19 0.14 -30.81
C ALA A 147 -11.77 0.52 -29.44
N ILE A 148 -10.97 1.12 -28.57
CA ILE A 148 -11.41 1.63 -27.26
C ILE A 148 -12.45 2.74 -27.44
N GLU A 149 -12.18 3.70 -28.32
CA GLU A 149 -13.09 4.82 -28.60
C GLU A 149 -14.45 4.33 -29.13
N LYS A 150 -14.44 3.30 -29.98
CA LYS A 150 -15.64 2.73 -30.62
C LYS A 150 -16.23 1.55 -29.87
N ALA A 151 -15.80 1.31 -28.63
CA ALA A 151 -16.22 0.16 -27.86
C ALA A 151 -17.73 0.18 -27.56
N LYS A 152 -18.35 -0.99 -27.59
CA LYS A 152 -19.77 -1.24 -27.32
C LYS A 152 -19.92 -2.38 -26.31
N PRO A 153 -21.04 -2.44 -25.57
CA PRO A 153 -21.33 -3.57 -24.69
C PRO A 153 -21.16 -4.91 -25.42
N GLY A 154 -20.39 -5.84 -24.83
CA GLY A 154 -20.16 -7.17 -25.40
C GLY A 154 -18.92 -7.27 -26.30
N ASP A 155 -18.18 -6.18 -26.52
CA ASP A 155 -16.92 -6.21 -27.27
C ASP A 155 -15.80 -6.91 -26.48
N ASP A 156 -15.08 -7.80 -27.17
CA ASP A 156 -13.83 -8.43 -26.75
C ASP A 156 -12.69 -7.86 -27.62
N ILE A 157 -12.03 -6.80 -27.14
CA ILE A 157 -10.88 -6.16 -27.80
C ILE A 157 -9.64 -6.99 -27.49
N VAL A 158 -9.13 -7.70 -28.51
CA VAL A 158 -8.00 -8.62 -28.39
C VAL A 158 -6.78 -8.03 -29.07
N ILE A 159 -5.77 -7.72 -28.26
CA ILE A 159 -4.51 -7.14 -28.72
C ILE A 159 -3.58 -8.28 -29.17
N SER A 160 -3.11 -8.17 -30.41
CA SER A 160 -2.18 -9.14 -30.99
C SER A 160 -0.81 -9.05 -30.32
N PRO A 161 -0.01 -10.13 -30.26
CA PRO A 161 1.32 -10.10 -29.65
C PRO A 161 2.19 -8.98 -30.22
N GLY A 162 2.87 -8.24 -29.34
CA GLY A 162 3.71 -7.12 -29.74
C GLY A 162 3.93 -6.06 -28.67
N LYS A 163 4.70 -5.05 -29.07
CA LYS A 163 5.01 -3.87 -28.26
C LYS A 163 4.29 -2.66 -28.82
N TYR A 164 3.55 -1.96 -27.97
CA TYR A 164 2.66 -0.86 -28.33
C TYR A 164 3.09 0.40 -27.57
N ASN A 165 3.55 1.40 -28.30
CA ASN A 165 3.92 2.68 -27.72
C ASN A 165 2.72 3.62 -27.80
N ILE A 166 2.31 4.19 -26.67
CA ILE A 166 1.21 5.15 -26.62
C ILE A 166 1.72 6.45 -25.99
N ASN A 167 1.61 7.54 -26.74
CA ASN A 167 2.04 8.86 -26.34
C ASN A 167 0.85 9.83 -26.43
N GLN A 168 0.09 9.92 -25.34
CA GLN A 168 -1.02 10.87 -25.19
C GLN A 168 -1.25 11.14 -23.70
N ARG A 169 -2.00 12.17 -23.36
CA ARG A 169 -2.20 12.50 -21.94
C ARG A 169 -2.96 11.41 -21.18
N GLN A 170 -4.05 10.91 -21.77
CA GLN A 170 -5.06 10.02 -21.17
C GLN A 170 -5.69 9.09 -22.22
N ILE A 171 -6.06 7.87 -21.83
CA ILE A 171 -6.81 6.90 -22.67
C ILE A 171 -8.19 6.66 -22.02
N TYR A 172 -9.26 7.20 -22.60
CA TYR A 172 -10.59 7.16 -22.00
C TYR A 172 -11.38 5.89 -22.35
N LEU A 173 -11.81 5.15 -21.34
CA LEU A 173 -12.75 4.02 -21.44
C LEU A 173 -14.15 4.50 -21.01
N ASN A 174 -14.84 5.18 -21.93
CA ASN A 174 -16.12 5.84 -21.66
C ASN A 174 -17.35 4.95 -21.92
N ALA A 175 -17.22 3.95 -22.79
CA ALA A 175 -18.34 3.07 -23.11
C ALA A 175 -18.82 2.34 -21.85
N LYS A 176 -20.13 2.20 -21.67
CA LYS A 176 -20.71 1.53 -20.51
C LYS A 176 -21.12 0.12 -20.90
N GLY A 177 -20.35 -0.87 -20.45
CA GLY A 177 -20.79 -2.25 -20.50
C GLY A 177 -21.99 -2.48 -19.58
N THR A 178 -22.51 -3.70 -19.59
CA THR A 178 -23.58 -4.14 -18.70
C THR A 178 -23.20 -5.46 -18.03
N LEU A 179 -23.98 -5.88 -17.03
CA LEU A 179 -23.81 -7.19 -16.40
C LEU A 179 -23.82 -8.35 -17.41
N LEU A 180 -24.68 -8.26 -18.43
CA LEU A 180 -24.82 -9.30 -19.45
C LEU A 180 -23.80 -9.17 -20.58
N ASN A 181 -23.42 -7.92 -20.90
CA ASN A 181 -22.52 -7.58 -22.00
C ASN A 181 -21.43 -6.62 -21.49
N PRO A 182 -20.47 -7.09 -20.68
CA PRO A 182 -19.31 -6.28 -20.29
C PRO A 182 -18.43 -6.02 -21.51
N ILE A 183 -17.42 -5.15 -21.35
CA ILE A 183 -16.45 -4.84 -22.40
C ILE A 183 -15.07 -5.29 -21.93
N ARG A 184 -14.31 -6.00 -22.76
CA ARG A 184 -12.98 -6.50 -22.39
C ARG A 184 -11.88 -5.95 -23.29
N ILE A 185 -10.75 -5.63 -22.67
CA ILE A 185 -9.45 -5.44 -23.33
C ILE A 185 -8.51 -6.53 -22.81
N LYS A 186 -7.90 -7.30 -23.72
CA LYS A 186 -6.96 -8.35 -23.31
C LYS A 186 -5.84 -8.64 -24.30
N ALA A 187 -4.79 -9.29 -23.80
CA ALA A 187 -3.96 -10.19 -24.60
C ALA A 187 -4.52 -11.62 -24.55
N ASP A 188 -4.31 -12.43 -25.58
CA ASP A 188 -4.76 -13.83 -25.58
C ASP A 188 -3.99 -14.66 -24.54
N LEU A 189 -2.66 -14.49 -24.42
CA LEU A 189 -1.85 -15.02 -23.34
C LEU A 189 -1.09 -13.91 -22.59
N TYR A 190 -1.00 -14.04 -21.27
CA TYR A 190 -0.13 -13.15 -20.48
C TYR A 190 1.32 -13.27 -20.94
N GLY A 191 1.93 -12.12 -21.20
CA GLY A 191 3.32 -12.01 -21.64
C GLY A 191 3.50 -11.65 -23.10
N GLU A 192 2.45 -11.75 -23.93
CA GLU A 192 2.51 -11.49 -25.37
C GLU A 192 2.41 -10.01 -25.73
N VAL A 193 1.78 -9.19 -24.88
CA VAL A 193 1.52 -7.77 -25.15
C VAL A 193 2.20 -6.90 -24.09
N LEU A 194 3.02 -5.97 -24.56
CA LEU A 194 3.60 -4.89 -23.77
C LEU A 194 3.05 -3.54 -24.25
N LEU A 195 2.38 -2.82 -23.36
CA LEU A 195 1.99 -1.43 -23.55
C LEU A 195 3.00 -0.52 -22.85
N GLU A 196 3.70 0.32 -23.62
CA GLU A 196 4.54 1.39 -23.09
C GLU A 196 3.77 2.70 -23.13
N LEU A 197 3.44 3.21 -21.94
CA LEU A 197 2.62 4.39 -21.76
C LEU A 197 3.51 5.58 -21.39
N ASN A 198 3.60 6.55 -22.31
CA ASN A 198 4.02 7.90 -22.00
C ASN A 198 2.77 8.76 -21.78
N THR A 199 2.11 8.53 -20.65
CA THR A 199 0.79 9.10 -20.33
C THR A 199 0.79 9.64 -18.90
N LEU A 200 0.12 10.77 -18.67
CA LEU A 200 -0.13 11.25 -17.30
C LEU A 200 -0.96 10.22 -16.54
N GLU A 201 -2.07 9.82 -17.13
CA GLU A 201 -2.92 8.73 -16.65
C GLU A 201 -3.17 7.81 -17.84
N GLY A 202 -3.01 6.50 -17.67
CA GLY A 202 -3.20 5.51 -18.74
C GLY A 202 -4.69 5.33 -19.04
N PHE A 203 -5.25 4.19 -18.65
CA PHE A 203 -6.67 3.91 -18.84
C PHE A 203 -7.52 4.67 -17.82
N VAL A 204 -8.17 5.75 -18.24
CA VAL A 204 -9.15 6.50 -17.45
C VAL A 204 -10.53 5.91 -17.70
N ILE A 205 -11.03 5.14 -16.73
CA ILE A 205 -12.27 4.37 -16.83
C ILE A 205 -13.41 5.13 -16.18
N THR A 206 -14.37 5.59 -16.98
CA THR A 206 -15.59 6.27 -16.53
C THR A 206 -16.85 5.42 -16.79
N GLY A 207 -16.77 4.47 -17.73
CA GLY A 207 -17.84 3.52 -18.03
C GLY A 207 -17.83 2.28 -17.13
N ASP A 208 -19.00 1.72 -16.87
CA ASP A 208 -19.16 0.53 -16.02
C ASP A 208 -18.83 -0.77 -16.77
N TYR A 209 -18.56 -1.86 -16.03
CA TYR A 209 -18.41 -3.22 -16.56
C TYR A 209 -17.28 -3.41 -17.59
N TRP A 210 -16.10 -2.84 -17.32
CA TRP A 210 -14.87 -3.13 -18.09
C TRP A 210 -14.00 -4.21 -17.45
N PHE A 211 -13.45 -5.09 -18.28
CA PHE A 211 -12.46 -6.10 -17.92
C PHE A 211 -11.11 -5.80 -18.60
N LEU A 212 -10.03 -5.82 -17.82
CA LEU A 212 -8.65 -5.65 -18.31
C LEU A 212 -7.83 -6.88 -17.91
N GLU A 213 -7.34 -7.61 -18.92
CA GLU A 213 -6.72 -8.92 -18.71
C GLU A 213 -5.40 -9.13 -19.46
N ASN A 214 -4.45 -9.83 -18.82
CA ASN A 214 -3.24 -10.38 -19.46
C ASN A 214 -2.26 -9.34 -20.02
N LEU A 215 -2.35 -8.08 -19.59
CA LEU A 215 -1.54 -6.98 -20.12
C LEU A 215 -0.27 -6.77 -19.30
N LYS A 216 0.85 -6.49 -19.97
CA LYS A 216 1.99 -5.82 -19.35
C LYS A 216 1.91 -4.33 -19.69
N ILE A 217 1.88 -3.47 -18.68
CA ILE A 217 1.75 -2.02 -18.81
C ILE A 217 2.92 -1.37 -18.07
N ASN A 218 3.74 -0.64 -18.82
CA ASN A 218 4.94 0.03 -18.32
C ASN A 218 4.84 1.54 -18.53
N GLY A 219 5.00 2.31 -17.45
CA GLY A 219 5.18 3.76 -17.55
C GLY A 219 6.60 4.10 -18.05
N VAL A 220 6.69 4.82 -19.16
CA VAL A 220 7.98 5.20 -19.79
C VAL A 220 8.21 6.71 -19.82
N CYS A 221 7.54 7.45 -18.93
CA CYS A 221 7.65 8.90 -18.87
C CYS A 221 9.05 9.35 -18.47
N SER A 222 9.53 10.43 -19.07
CA SER A 222 10.84 11.02 -18.75
C SER A 222 10.96 11.58 -17.33
N LYS A 223 9.82 11.89 -16.70
CA LYS A 223 9.72 12.37 -15.31
C LYS A 223 8.62 11.60 -14.60
N ASP A 224 8.87 11.18 -13.35
CA ASP A 224 7.91 10.39 -12.59
C ASP A 224 6.58 11.10 -12.37
N LYS A 225 6.60 12.44 -12.17
CA LYS A 225 5.38 13.28 -12.09
C LYS A 225 4.51 13.29 -13.35
N SER A 226 5.00 12.72 -14.45
CA SER A 226 4.29 12.60 -15.71
C SER A 226 3.74 11.19 -15.94
N CYS A 227 3.97 10.24 -15.02
CA CYS A 227 3.42 8.89 -15.01
C CYS A 227 2.68 8.67 -13.67
N GLU A 228 1.49 9.26 -13.56
CA GLU A 228 0.70 9.22 -12.34
C GLU A 228 -0.01 7.87 -12.18
N HIS A 229 -0.84 7.47 -13.16
CA HIS A 229 -1.72 6.31 -13.03
C HIS A 229 -1.63 5.39 -14.25
N ALA A 230 -1.53 4.08 -14.07
CA ALA A 230 -1.72 3.13 -15.18
C ALA A 230 -3.21 2.97 -15.50
N ILE A 231 -4.00 2.86 -14.43
CA ILE A 231 -5.45 2.73 -14.47
C ILE A 231 -6.04 3.75 -13.49
N HIS A 232 -6.94 4.58 -13.98
CA HIS A 232 -7.67 5.55 -13.18
C HIS A 232 -9.18 5.28 -13.28
N ILE A 233 -9.77 4.80 -12.20
CA ILE A 233 -11.21 4.49 -12.11
C ILE A 233 -11.94 5.71 -11.56
N ALA A 234 -12.60 6.44 -12.45
CA ALA A 234 -13.33 7.67 -12.12
C ALA A 234 -14.84 7.38 -12.05
N GLY A 235 -15.28 6.88 -10.89
CA GLY A 235 -16.69 6.56 -10.59
C GLY A 235 -17.30 5.40 -11.39
N ALA A 236 -16.50 4.66 -12.15
CA ALA A 236 -16.91 3.43 -12.83
C ALA A 236 -17.03 2.25 -11.85
N LYS A 237 -17.98 1.35 -12.11
CA LYS A 237 -18.35 0.22 -11.24
C LYS A 237 -18.24 -1.12 -11.95
N HIS A 238 -18.21 -2.20 -11.17
CA HIS A 238 -18.26 -3.58 -11.66
C HIS A 238 -17.10 -3.95 -12.59
N LEU A 239 -15.90 -3.46 -12.24
CA LEU A 239 -14.69 -3.68 -13.04
C LEU A 239 -13.96 -4.96 -12.62
N ILE A 240 -13.24 -5.56 -13.56
CA ILE A 240 -12.30 -6.66 -13.28
C ILE A 240 -10.94 -6.31 -13.89
N ILE A 241 -9.93 -6.18 -13.04
CA ILE A 241 -8.54 -5.96 -13.44
C ILE A 241 -7.78 -7.19 -13.00
N ARG A 242 -7.45 -8.09 -13.93
CA ARG A 242 -6.81 -9.36 -13.56
C ARG A 242 -5.68 -9.84 -14.45
N ASN A 243 -4.75 -10.57 -13.84
CA ASN A 243 -3.64 -11.22 -14.55
C ASN A 243 -2.74 -10.24 -15.32
N ASN A 244 -2.55 -9.01 -14.82
CA ASN A 244 -1.73 -7.98 -15.44
C ASN A 244 -0.40 -7.77 -14.70
N GLU A 245 0.57 -7.16 -15.37
CA GLU A 245 1.77 -6.59 -14.78
C GLU A 245 1.76 -5.07 -15.02
N LEU A 246 1.71 -4.27 -13.97
CA LEU A 246 1.59 -2.83 -14.03
C LEU A 246 2.79 -2.22 -13.30
N LYS A 247 3.62 -1.43 -13.99
CA LYS A 247 4.83 -0.89 -13.38
C LYS A 247 5.20 0.53 -13.78
N ASN A 248 5.93 1.19 -12.88
CA ASN A 248 6.52 2.53 -13.06
C ASN A 248 5.50 3.68 -13.11
N PHE A 249 4.58 3.68 -12.14
CA PHE A 249 3.55 4.72 -11.93
C PHE A 249 3.51 5.16 -10.45
N ASN A 250 3.11 6.41 -10.19
CA ASN A 250 3.05 6.95 -8.82
C ASN A 250 1.90 6.32 -8.02
N SER A 251 0.69 6.35 -8.56
CA SER A 251 -0.46 5.60 -8.07
C SER A 251 -1.01 4.69 -9.15
N THR A 252 -0.43 3.49 -9.29
CA THR A 252 -0.63 2.59 -10.44
C THR A 252 -2.10 2.31 -10.73
N ILE A 253 -2.89 1.97 -9.71
CA ILE A 253 -4.34 1.90 -9.80
C ILE A 253 -4.93 2.95 -8.86
N LYS A 254 -5.47 4.02 -9.43
CA LYS A 254 -6.16 5.09 -8.71
C LYS A 254 -7.66 4.95 -8.90
N ALA A 255 -8.44 5.09 -7.83
CA ALA A 255 -9.89 5.20 -7.92
C ALA A 255 -10.39 6.37 -7.09
N ASN A 256 -11.35 7.11 -7.65
CA ASN A 256 -12.09 8.11 -6.92
C ASN A 256 -13.47 8.29 -7.52
N SER A 257 -14.31 8.98 -6.75
CA SER A 257 -15.63 9.35 -7.23
C SER A 257 -15.56 10.49 -8.25
N ILE A 258 -16.57 10.58 -9.12
CA ILE A 258 -16.74 11.68 -10.08
C ILE A 258 -18.17 12.24 -9.99
N GLY A 259 -18.32 13.51 -10.34
CA GLY A 259 -19.60 14.23 -10.32
C GLY A 259 -19.85 15.02 -9.04
N VAL A 260 -20.97 15.74 -9.03
CA VAL A 260 -21.39 16.62 -7.93
C VAL A 260 -21.85 15.80 -6.71
N PRO A 261 -21.68 16.26 -5.47
CA PRO A 261 -21.90 15.45 -4.25
C PRO A 261 -23.21 14.65 -4.21
N LYS A 262 -24.34 15.22 -4.66
CA LYS A 262 -25.65 14.53 -4.66
C LYS A 262 -25.85 13.50 -5.78
N MET A 263 -25.08 13.59 -6.86
CA MET A 263 -25.15 12.69 -8.04
C MET A 263 -23.81 11.97 -8.26
N ARG A 264 -23.02 11.87 -7.20
CA ARG A 264 -21.66 11.39 -7.26
C ARG A 264 -21.66 9.91 -7.61
N ARG A 265 -20.91 9.55 -8.64
CA ARG A 265 -20.66 8.16 -8.98
C ARG A 265 -19.43 7.69 -8.22
N HIS A 266 -19.57 6.57 -7.52
CA HIS A 266 -18.51 5.97 -6.72
C HIS A 266 -17.93 4.73 -7.41
N PRO A 267 -16.63 4.48 -7.28
CA PRO A 267 -16.00 3.33 -7.88
C PRO A 267 -16.25 2.09 -7.01
N ASP A 268 -17.36 1.39 -7.24
CA ASP A 268 -17.82 0.27 -6.41
C ASP A 268 -17.72 -1.08 -7.13
N ASN A 269 -17.62 -2.17 -6.36
CA ASN A 269 -17.62 -3.55 -6.86
C ASN A 269 -16.50 -3.82 -7.87
N VAL A 270 -15.25 -3.55 -7.48
CA VAL A 270 -14.07 -3.79 -8.33
C VAL A 270 -13.29 -5.00 -7.83
N LEU A 271 -12.96 -5.91 -8.75
CA LEU A 271 -12.04 -7.02 -8.51
C LEU A 271 -10.65 -6.66 -9.05
N ILE A 272 -9.64 -6.66 -8.16
CA ILE A 272 -8.22 -6.63 -8.52
C ILE A 272 -7.63 -7.98 -8.15
N GLU A 273 -7.27 -8.78 -9.15
CA GLU A 273 -6.84 -10.16 -8.91
C GLU A 273 -5.64 -10.60 -9.75
N HIS A 274 -4.71 -11.35 -9.14
CA HIS A 274 -3.60 -11.95 -9.88
C HIS A 274 -2.75 -10.94 -10.66
N ASN A 275 -2.60 -9.71 -10.17
CA ASN A 275 -1.75 -8.71 -10.80
C ASN A 275 -0.39 -8.61 -10.11
N ALA A 276 0.62 -8.15 -10.84
CA ALA A 276 1.88 -7.65 -10.29
C ALA A 276 1.88 -6.13 -10.43
N ILE A 277 2.07 -5.40 -9.34
CA ILE A 277 1.96 -3.95 -9.27
C ILE A 277 3.19 -3.41 -8.53
N TYR A 278 4.14 -2.80 -9.24
CA TYR A 278 5.38 -2.38 -8.59
C TYR A 278 6.12 -1.27 -9.35
N ASN A 279 7.07 -0.63 -8.68
CA ASN A 279 8.03 0.26 -9.35
C ASN A 279 9.42 -0.37 -9.39
N GLU A 280 10.17 -0.09 -10.44
CA GLU A 280 11.56 -0.56 -10.59
C GLU A 280 12.58 0.39 -9.96
N SER A 281 12.15 1.62 -9.67
CA SER A 281 12.94 2.66 -9.00
C SER A 281 12.06 3.50 -8.08
N SER A 282 12.72 4.20 -7.15
CA SER A 282 12.07 5.16 -6.26
C SER A 282 11.45 6.29 -7.07
N ARG A 283 10.19 6.63 -6.78
CA ARG A 283 9.45 7.65 -7.53
C ARG A 283 9.83 9.04 -7.04
N LYS A 284 10.51 9.80 -7.89
CA LYS A 284 10.93 11.20 -7.66
C LYS A 284 9.79 12.15 -7.99
N THR A 285 8.85 12.28 -7.05
CA THR A 285 7.64 13.10 -7.23
C THR A 285 7.14 13.67 -5.90
N ASP A 286 6.53 14.85 -5.98
CA ASP A 286 5.81 15.46 -4.87
C ASP A 286 4.35 14.99 -4.78
N THR A 287 3.85 14.28 -5.79
CA THR A 287 2.51 13.68 -5.81
C THR A 287 2.43 12.43 -4.91
N SER A 288 1.23 11.85 -4.77
CA SER A 288 1.08 10.62 -3.97
C SER A 288 1.79 9.46 -4.64
N VAL A 289 2.48 8.64 -3.84
CA VAL A 289 2.97 7.34 -4.28
C VAL A 289 2.19 6.27 -3.53
N THR A 290 1.13 5.78 -4.16
CA THR A 290 0.24 4.78 -3.60
C THR A 290 -0.18 3.78 -4.67
N LEU A 291 0.45 2.59 -4.71
CA LEU A 291 0.31 1.68 -5.86
C LEU A 291 -1.15 1.28 -6.13
N VAL A 292 -1.94 1.03 -5.09
CA VAL A 292 -3.39 0.90 -5.17
C VAL A 292 -4.05 1.91 -4.24
N ASP A 293 -4.63 2.97 -4.80
CA ASP A 293 -5.24 4.10 -4.08
C ASP A 293 -6.74 4.18 -4.37
N VAL A 294 -7.58 3.79 -3.42
CA VAL A 294 -9.04 3.79 -3.57
C VAL A 294 -9.67 4.79 -2.63
N VAL A 295 -10.22 5.85 -3.22
CA VAL A 295 -11.00 6.86 -2.49
C VAL A 295 -12.48 6.66 -2.75
N ALA A 296 -13.24 6.59 -1.66
CA ALA A 296 -14.68 6.53 -1.67
C ALA A 296 -15.25 5.31 -2.42
N GLY A 297 -14.52 4.19 -2.47
CA GLY A 297 -14.97 2.93 -3.08
C GLY A 297 -15.45 1.90 -2.05
N SER A 298 -16.53 1.18 -2.37
CA SER A 298 -17.09 0.10 -1.55
C SER A 298 -17.10 -1.23 -2.29
N PHE A 299 -17.10 -2.32 -1.53
CA PHE A 299 -17.17 -3.70 -2.05
C PHE A 299 -16.01 -4.08 -2.97
N TRP A 300 -14.82 -3.54 -2.71
CA TRP A 300 -13.60 -3.93 -3.43
C TRP A 300 -13.13 -5.30 -2.98
N LEU A 301 -12.68 -6.12 -3.93
CA LEU A 301 -11.98 -7.37 -3.66
C LEU A 301 -10.60 -7.30 -4.28
N ILE A 302 -9.57 -7.22 -3.42
CA ILE A 302 -8.17 -7.13 -3.84
C ILE A 302 -7.49 -8.41 -3.37
N ARG A 303 -7.21 -9.33 -4.30
CA ARG A 303 -6.69 -10.65 -3.94
C ARG A 303 -5.61 -11.22 -4.84
N LYS A 304 -4.74 -12.03 -4.25
CA LYS A 304 -3.71 -12.79 -5.01
C LYS A 304 -2.79 -11.89 -5.85
N ASN A 305 -2.61 -10.63 -5.46
CA ASN A 305 -1.72 -9.70 -6.14
C ASN A 305 -0.34 -9.69 -5.48
N PHE A 306 0.69 -9.47 -6.30
CA PHE A 306 2.03 -9.10 -5.86
C PHE A 306 2.16 -7.58 -5.95
N ILE A 307 2.38 -6.91 -4.83
CA ILE A 307 2.46 -5.44 -4.76
C ILE A 307 3.79 -5.07 -4.11
N ALA A 308 4.62 -4.25 -4.75
CA ALA A 308 5.97 -4.01 -4.25
C ALA A 308 6.55 -2.65 -4.58
N ASN A 309 7.59 -2.27 -3.83
CA ASN A 309 8.47 -1.13 -4.15
C ASN A 309 7.78 0.24 -4.20
N ASN A 310 6.91 0.54 -3.23
CA ASN A 310 6.23 1.83 -3.12
C ASN A 310 7.14 2.97 -2.60
N SER A 311 8.39 3.10 -3.04
CA SER A 311 9.28 4.18 -2.57
C SER A 311 8.92 5.55 -3.17
N LYS A 312 8.89 6.59 -2.33
CA LYS A 312 8.67 7.99 -2.69
C LYS A 312 9.87 8.85 -2.31
N HIS A 313 10.34 9.66 -3.25
CA HIS A 313 11.40 10.66 -3.06
C HIS A 313 10.89 12.04 -3.46
N GLY A 314 10.14 12.67 -2.56
CA GLY A 314 9.58 14.01 -2.73
C GLY A 314 8.53 14.30 -1.67
N SER A 315 8.14 15.57 -1.53
CA SER A 315 7.17 16.04 -0.54
C SER A 315 7.43 15.48 0.88
N ASP A 316 6.49 14.71 1.43
CA ASP A 316 6.51 14.13 2.78
C ASP A 316 7.24 12.78 2.90
N TYR A 317 7.73 12.21 1.78
CA TYR A 317 8.36 10.89 1.73
C TYR A 317 7.47 9.74 2.26
N ILE A 318 6.15 9.95 2.32
CA ILE A 318 5.19 8.93 2.77
C ILE A 318 4.55 8.26 1.56
N SER A 319 4.44 6.94 1.65
CA SER A 319 3.91 6.10 0.57
C SER A 319 3.15 4.90 1.11
N TYR A 320 2.29 4.33 0.28
CA TYR A 320 1.44 3.20 0.62
C TYR A 320 1.50 2.15 -0.50
N ALA A 321 1.53 0.86 -0.17
CA ALA A 321 1.37 -0.17 -1.19
C ALA A 321 -0.11 -0.34 -1.58
N LEU A 322 -1.01 -0.37 -0.59
CA LEU A 322 -2.45 -0.52 -0.80
C LEU A 322 -3.22 0.33 0.20
N PHE A 323 -4.16 1.13 -0.30
CA PHE A 323 -4.84 2.14 0.48
C PHE A 323 -6.33 2.26 0.12
N LEU A 324 -7.24 1.96 1.06
CA LEU A 324 -8.68 2.24 0.91
C LEU A 324 -9.11 3.34 1.90
N LYS A 325 -9.82 4.37 1.44
CA LYS A 325 -10.20 5.53 2.25
C LYS A 325 -11.44 6.27 1.73
N GLY A 326 -11.77 7.42 2.30
CA GLY A 326 -12.78 8.33 1.74
C GLY A 326 -14.23 7.95 2.06
N ASN A 327 -14.48 7.40 3.26
CA ASN A 327 -15.78 6.92 3.72
C ASN A 327 -16.30 5.74 2.86
N GLY A 328 -15.38 4.88 2.39
CA GLY A 328 -15.72 3.62 1.72
C GLY A 328 -16.04 2.51 2.71
N SER A 329 -16.54 1.37 2.21
CA SER A 329 -16.91 0.26 3.08
C SER A 329 -16.79 -1.14 2.46
N ASP A 330 -16.72 -2.14 3.33
CA ASP A 330 -16.91 -3.56 2.99
C ASP A 330 -15.90 -4.10 1.96
N GLY A 331 -14.70 -3.53 1.93
CA GLY A 331 -13.58 -4.02 1.14
C GLY A 331 -12.94 -5.28 1.75
N ILE A 332 -12.51 -6.20 0.88
CA ILE A 332 -11.77 -7.40 1.24
C ILE A 332 -10.39 -7.35 0.59
N ILE A 333 -9.34 -7.40 1.40
CA ILE A 333 -7.95 -7.48 0.99
C ILE A 333 -7.43 -8.84 1.44
N GLU A 334 -7.24 -9.77 0.51
CA GLU A 334 -6.90 -11.15 0.87
C GLU A 334 -5.86 -11.85 0.02
N ASN A 335 -5.05 -12.71 0.63
CA ASN A 335 -4.10 -13.57 -0.09
C ASN A 335 -3.11 -12.80 -0.99
N ASN A 336 -2.80 -11.53 -0.68
CA ASN A 336 -1.81 -10.74 -1.41
C ASN A 336 -0.42 -10.91 -0.79
N ILE A 337 0.60 -10.67 -1.61
CA ILE A 337 1.96 -10.43 -1.15
C ILE A 337 2.23 -8.94 -1.33
N VAL A 338 2.61 -8.26 -0.24
CA VAL A 338 3.07 -6.88 -0.24
C VAL A 338 4.53 -6.86 0.21
N ASP A 339 5.45 -6.38 -0.62
CA ASP A 339 6.86 -6.27 -0.29
C ASP A 339 7.38 -4.85 -0.54
N CYS A 340 7.43 -4.04 0.51
CA CYS A 340 7.75 -2.61 0.43
C CYS A 340 9.20 -2.35 -0.05
N GLN A 341 10.10 -3.34 0.06
CA GLN A 341 11.50 -3.26 -0.32
C GLN A 341 11.92 -4.53 -1.06
N TRP A 342 11.15 -4.91 -2.09
CA TRP A 342 11.41 -6.12 -2.85
C TRP A 342 12.73 -6.05 -3.62
N SER A 343 12.86 -5.07 -4.52
CA SER A 343 14.09 -4.87 -5.33
C SER A 343 14.69 -3.49 -5.15
N ILE A 344 13.97 -2.56 -4.51
CA ILE A 344 14.50 -1.24 -4.14
C ILE A 344 15.04 -1.30 -2.71
N ALA A 345 16.26 -0.78 -2.52
CA ALA A 345 16.88 -0.68 -1.20
C ALA A 345 16.03 0.16 -0.22
N ASN A 346 16.29 -0.04 1.06
CA ASN A 346 15.73 0.80 2.11
C ASN A 346 16.32 2.21 2.00
N ASP A 347 15.45 3.21 1.80
CA ASP A 347 15.79 4.64 1.70
C ASP A 347 15.48 5.41 2.99
N LYS A 348 15.17 4.71 4.09
CA LYS A 348 14.76 5.27 5.39
C LYS A 348 13.46 6.10 5.32
N HIS A 349 12.72 6.05 4.21
CA HIS A 349 11.44 6.73 4.05
C HIS A 349 10.25 5.90 4.53
N THR A 350 9.15 6.58 4.85
CA THR A 350 7.93 5.93 5.34
C THR A 350 7.25 5.17 4.21
N ARG A 351 7.26 3.84 4.31
CA ARG A 351 6.58 2.92 3.38
C ARG A 351 5.60 2.06 4.18
N ILE A 352 4.31 2.34 4.03
CA ILE A 352 3.24 1.57 4.67
C ILE A 352 2.76 0.46 3.73
N GLY A 353 2.50 -0.73 4.26
CA GLY A 353 1.96 -1.84 3.47
C GLY A 353 0.50 -1.60 3.08
N ILE A 354 -0.42 -2.06 3.94
CA ILE A 354 -1.86 -1.97 3.75
C ILE A 354 -2.43 -0.91 4.69
N SER A 355 -3.25 0.01 4.19
CA SER A 355 -3.93 1.03 5.00
C SER A 355 -5.42 1.08 4.73
N LEU A 356 -6.21 1.11 5.81
CA LEU A 356 -7.60 1.54 5.79
C LEU A 356 -7.68 2.91 6.46
N GLY A 357 -7.90 3.92 5.64
CA GLY A 357 -7.93 5.33 6.02
C GLY A 357 -6.56 5.97 6.28
N GLY A 358 -6.58 7.27 6.58
CA GLY A 358 -5.39 8.13 6.66
C GLY A 358 -5.19 9.03 5.44
N GLY A 359 -3.98 9.59 5.29
CA GLY A 359 -3.57 10.34 4.09
C GLY A 359 -4.40 11.60 3.78
N GLY A 360 -5.08 12.16 4.78
CA GLY A 360 -5.71 13.50 4.71
C GLY A 360 -6.78 13.65 3.62
N THR A 361 -7.74 12.73 3.51
CA THR A 361 -8.83 12.88 2.53
C THR A 361 -9.62 14.16 2.83
N ALA A 362 -9.58 15.15 1.94
CA ALA A 362 -10.45 16.30 2.08
C ALA A 362 -11.91 15.86 1.99
N GLU A 363 -12.77 16.38 2.88
CA GLU A 363 -14.17 15.95 3.05
C GLU A 363 -14.94 15.92 1.72
N ARG A 364 -14.68 16.90 0.85
CA ARG A 364 -15.27 16.98 -0.49
C ARG A 364 -15.03 15.75 -1.36
N PHE A 365 -14.03 14.92 -1.10
CA PHE A 365 -13.72 13.69 -1.85
C PHE A 365 -14.34 12.43 -1.23
N CYS A 366 -14.85 12.53 0.00
CA CYS A 366 -15.53 11.43 0.68
C CYS A 366 -16.88 11.11 0.01
N ARG A 367 -17.37 9.88 0.17
CA ARG A 367 -18.63 9.42 -0.46
C ARG A 367 -19.79 10.40 -0.26
N THR A 368 -20.03 10.79 0.99
CA THR A 368 -21.15 11.65 1.41
C THR A 368 -20.77 13.13 1.51
N GLY A 369 -19.59 13.52 1.01
CA GLY A 369 -19.04 14.86 1.24
C GLY A 369 -18.48 15.08 2.66
N SER A 370 -18.40 14.02 3.47
CA SER A 370 -17.77 13.98 4.79
C SER A 370 -17.17 12.59 5.07
N CYS A 371 -16.15 12.54 5.93
CA CYS A 371 -15.52 11.29 6.40
C CYS A 371 -15.52 11.22 7.93
N PRO A 372 -16.69 10.98 8.58
CA PRO A 372 -16.71 10.68 10.02
C PRO A 372 -15.79 9.49 10.35
N VAL A 373 -15.81 8.49 9.46
CA VAL A 373 -14.82 7.43 9.35
C VAL A 373 -14.22 7.46 7.94
N GLU A 374 -12.96 7.07 7.82
CA GLU A 374 -12.28 6.94 6.52
C GLU A 374 -12.65 5.63 5.81
N TYR A 375 -12.91 4.57 6.57
CA TYR A 375 -13.36 3.29 6.04
C TYR A 375 -14.17 2.49 7.08
N ASN A 376 -15.10 1.65 6.64
CA ASN A 376 -15.90 0.82 7.53
C ASN A 376 -15.99 -0.64 7.08
N ASN A 377 -16.10 -1.58 8.03
CA ASN A 377 -16.31 -3.01 7.76
C ASN A 377 -15.23 -3.66 6.85
N GLY A 378 -13.99 -3.20 6.93
CA GLY A 378 -12.90 -3.77 6.13
C GLY A 378 -12.48 -5.16 6.63
N LEU A 379 -12.13 -6.06 5.71
CA LEU A 379 -11.54 -7.37 6.03
C LEU A 379 -10.16 -7.49 5.38
N ILE A 380 -9.12 -7.63 6.20
CA ILE A 380 -7.74 -7.87 5.77
C ILE A 380 -7.36 -9.28 6.22
N ARG A 381 -7.21 -10.25 5.31
CA ARG A 381 -6.92 -11.63 5.70
C ARG A 381 -5.92 -12.38 4.84
N ASN A 382 -5.17 -13.31 5.44
CA ASN A 382 -4.24 -14.18 4.72
C ASN A 382 -3.23 -13.43 3.82
N ASN A 383 -2.86 -12.19 4.14
CA ASN A 383 -1.84 -11.46 3.37
C ASN A 383 -0.46 -11.68 3.98
N LEU A 384 0.55 -11.77 3.13
CA LEU A 384 1.95 -11.66 3.51
C LEU A 384 2.40 -10.22 3.25
N VAL A 385 2.73 -9.47 4.30
CA VAL A 385 3.25 -8.11 4.18
C VAL A 385 4.67 -8.11 4.75
N ALA A 386 5.64 -7.71 3.94
CA ALA A 386 7.04 -7.80 4.30
C ALA A 386 7.84 -6.53 3.95
N ASN A 387 8.96 -6.38 4.66
CA ASN A 387 9.99 -5.37 4.42
C ASN A 387 9.49 -3.92 4.35
N CYS A 388 8.41 -3.62 5.06
CA CYS A 388 7.99 -2.25 5.34
C CYS A 388 8.73 -1.80 6.61
N SER A 389 10.06 -1.80 6.61
CA SER A 389 10.84 -1.73 7.86
C SER A 389 10.79 -0.38 8.58
N GLN A 390 10.34 0.67 7.88
CA GLN A 390 10.26 2.05 8.39
C GLN A 390 8.88 2.39 8.93
N ASP A 391 7.86 1.53 8.70
CA ASP A 391 6.51 1.75 9.23
C ASP A 391 5.75 0.41 9.43
N VAL A 392 4.46 0.50 9.77
CA VAL A 392 3.62 -0.66 9.98
C VAL A 392 3.26 -1.35 8.67
N ALA A 393 3.12 -2.67 8.76
CA ALA A 393 2.57 -3.48 7.68
C ALA A 393 1.09 -3.16 7.43
N ILE A 394 0.33 -2.94 8.50
CA ILE A 394 -1.10 -2.67 8.45
C ILE A 394 -1.41 -1.44 9.30
N TYR A 395 -2.08 -0.45 8.69
CA TYR A 395 -2.49 0.77 9.37
C TYR A 395 -4.00 0.99 9.31
N ILE A 396 -4.63 1.05 10.48
CA ILE A 396 -6.05 1.39 10.63
C ILE A 396 -6.13 2.80 11.17
N ASN A 397 -6.53 3.74 10.31
CA ASN A 397 -6.54 5.16 10.62
C ASN A 397 -7.93 5.73 10.36
N LYS A 398 -8.61 6.10 11.46
CA LYS A 398 -10.02 6.50 11.47
C LYS A 398 -10.95 5.50 10.77
N SER A 399 -10.69 4.19 10.91
CA SER A 399 -11.47 3.15 10.23
C SER A 399 -12.10 2.18 11.22
N SER A 400 -13.40 1.95 11.10
CA SER A 400 -14.21 1.23 12.08
C SER A 400 -14.57 -0.20 11.66
N ASN A 401 -14.83 -1.05 12.65
CA ASN A 401 -15.29 -2.43 12.49
C ASN A 401 -14.40 -3.25 11.53
N THR A 402 -13.09 -3.10 11.66
CA THR A 402 -12.13 -3.80 10.80
C THR A 402 -11.84 -5.20 11.35
N LYS A 403 -11.74 -6.20 10.48
CA LYS A 403 -11.26 -7.54 10.84
C LYS A 403 -9.92 -7.80 10.19
N ILE A 404 -8.94 -8.20 10.99
CA ILE A 404 -7.56 -8.45 10.54
C ILE A 404 -7.18 -9.86 10.96
N ILE A 405 -7.20 -10.80 10.01
CA ILE A 405 -7.21 -12.24 10.31
C ILE A 405 -6.12 -13.00 9.58
N HIS A 406 -5.34 -13.82 10.27
CA HIS A 406 -4.38 -14.74 9.63
C HIS A 406 -3.39 -14.04 8.68
N ASN A 407 -2.94 -12.82 8.96
CA ASN A 407 -1.89 -12.17 8.17
C ASN A 407 -0.50 -12.48 8.74
N SER A 408 0.52 -12.48 7.88
CA SER A 408 1.94 -12.60 8.27
C SER A 408 2.66 -11.28 7.97
N LEU A 409 3.19 -10.63 9.00
CA LEU A 409 3.80 -9.30 8.93
C LEU A 409 5.29 -9.41 9.30
N LEU A 410 6.19 -9.35 8.32
CA LEU A 410 7.61 -9.69 8.48
C LEU A 410 8.52 -8.50 8.20
N ASN A 411 9.50 -8.22 9.06
CA ASN A 411 10.37 -7.04 8.91
C ASN A 411 9.57 -5.74 8.72
N THR A 412 8.63 -5.51 9.64
CA THR A 412 7.79 -4.32 9.70
C THR A 412 7.64 -3.87 11.15
N LEU A 413 7.13 -2.65 11.37
CA LEU A 413 6.79 -2.19 12.73
C LEU A 413 5.51 -2.82 13.29
N GLY A 414 4.87 -3.72 12.54
CA GLY A 414 3.69 -4.48 12.94
C GLY A 414 2.40 -3.84 12.45
N LEU A 415 1.49 -3.50 13.38
CA LEU A 415 0.13 -3.05 13.09
C LEU A 415 -0.28 -1.94 14.04
N ASP A 416 -0.85 -0.87 13.48
CA ASP A 416 -1.40 0.24 14.27
C ASP A 416 -2.91 0.41 14.06
N VAL A 417 -3.63 0.57 15.17
CA VAL A 417 -5.02 1.05 15.23
C VAL A 417 -5.03 2.41 15.87
N ARG A 418 -5.30 3.46 15.09
CA ARG A 418 -5.09 4.85 15.53
C ARG A 418 -6.34 5.70 15.40
N PHE A 419 -6.54 6.58 16.39
CA PHE A 419 -7.66 7.51 16.53
C PHE A 419 -8.94 6.87 17.06
N ILE A 420 -9.73 7.67 17.77
CA ILE A 420 -10.96 7.25 18.47
C ILE A 420 -12.02 6.62 17.56
N GLN A 421 -12.01 6.96 16.28
CA GLN A 421 -12.92 6.35 15.29
C GLN A 421 -12.50 4.93 14.89
N SER A 422 -11.28 4.51 15.21
CA SER A 422 -10.75 3.24 14.76
C SER A 422 -11.10 2.10 15.70
N SER A 423 -11.62 1.01 15.13
CA SER A 423 -11.85 -0.24 15.83
C SER A 423 -11.49 -1.45 14.98
N ALA A 424 -10.80 -2.42 15.59
CA ALA A 424 -10.41 -3.65 14.90
C ALA A 424 -10.40 -4.90 15.77
N SER A 425 -10.91 -6.02 15.24
CA SER A 425 -10.65 -7.35 15.79
C SER A 425 -9.45 -7.96 15.05
N ILE A 426 -8.38 -8.21 15.77
CA ILE A 426 -7.09 -8.66 15.24
C ILE A 426 -6.89 -10.09 15.72
N ILE A 427 -6.96 -11.05 14.80
CA ILE A 427 -7.09 -12.47 15.15
C ILE A 427 -6.08 -13.34 14.37
N ASN A 428 -5.34 -14.18 15.08
CA ASN A 428 -4.46 -15.20 14.51
C ASN A 428 -3.39 -14.67 13.53
N ASN A 429 -2.94 -13.42 13.69
CA ASN A 429 -1.86 -12.87 12.87
C ASN A 429 -0.49 -13.27 13.45
N VAL A 430 0.53 -13.32 12.59
CA VAL A 430 1.93 -13.50 12.96
C VAL A 430 2.67 -12.23 12.60
N THR A 431 3.42 -11.66 13.54
CA THR A 431 4.15 -10.41 13.32
C THR A 431 5.50 -10.37 14.02
N THR A 432 6.51 -9.86 13.31
CA THR A 432 7.81 -9.51 13.91
C THR A 432 7.76 -8.16 14.65
N GLY A 433 6.81 -7.29 14.30
CA GLY A 433 6.59 -5.98 14.93
C GLY A 433 5.48 -5.97 15.98
N GLN A 434 5.19 -4.79 16.55
CA GLN A 434 4.20 -4.60 17.61
C GLN A 434 2.78 -4.43 17.07
N ILE A 435 1.78 -4.88 17.82
CA ILE A 435 0.37 -4.54 17.59
C ILE A 435 -0.02 -3.45 18.59
N ARG A 436 -0.35 -2.25 18.11
CA ARG A 436 -0.55 -1.05 18.96
C ARG A 436 -1.91 -0.41 18.71
N ALA A 437 -2.54 0.01 19.81
CA ALA A 437 -3.59 1.01 19.79
C ALA A 437 -2.98 2.38 20.14
N ARG A 438 -3.31 3.42 19.38
CA ARG A 438 -2.79 4.79 19.59
C ARG A 438 -3.90 5.82 19.46
N ASP A 439 -3.74 6.96 20.12
CA ASP A 439 -4.63 8.12 20.03
C ASP A 439 -6.13 7.79 20.21
N GLY A 440 -6.44 6.86 21.11
CA GLY A 440 -7.82 6.44 21.42
C GLY A 440 -8.41 5.34 20.53
N GLY A 441 -7.64 4.77 19.59
CA GLY A 441 -8.07 3.59 18.84
C GLY A 441 -8.32 2.38 19.76
N VAL A 442 -9.27 1.52 19.39
CA VAL A 442 -9.65 0.35 20.19
C VAL A 442 -9.42 -0.93 19.39
N MET A 443 -8.95 -1.99 20.05
CA MET A 443 -8.74 -3.28 19.40
C MET A 443 -9.03 -4.46 20.32
N GLU A 444 -9.47 -5.55 19.70
CA GLU A 444 -9.59 -6.86 20.33
C GLU A 444 -8.51 -7.78 19.78
N LEU A 445 -7.83 -8.51 20.65
CA LEU A 445 -6.74 -9.42 20.28
C LEU A 445 -7.11 -10.86 20.59
N GLN A 446 -6.93 -11.76 19.63
CA GLN A 446 -7.10 -13.20 19.85
C GLN A 446 -6.07 -14.00 19.04
N GLY A 447 -5.32 -14.90 19.69
CA GLY A 447 -4.44 -15.86 19.00
C GLY A 447 -3.31 -15.26 18.16
N ASN A 448 -3.00 -13.96 18.30
CA ASN A 448 -1.89 -13.33 17.58
C ASN A 448 -0.54 -13.74 18.17
N THR A 449 0.43 -13.99 17.30
CA THR A 449 1.82 -14.26 17.69
C THR A 449 2.67 -13.03 17.37
N GLN A 450 3.23 -12.39 18.39
CA GLN A 450 4.08 -11.20 18.28
C GLN A 450 5.54 -11.54 18.64
N LYS A 451 6.47 -10.66 18.23
CA LYS A 451 7.91 -10.77 18.54
C LYS A 451 8.53 -12.09 18.06
N THR A 452 8.00 -12.66 16.98
CA THR A 452 8.60 -13.82 16.32
C THR A 452 9.94 -13.42 15.72
N ASN A 453 10.99 -14.22 15.91
CA ASN A 453 12.29 -14.03 15.25
C ASN A 453 12.34 -14.77 13.91
N LYS A 454 13.43 -14.53 13.15
CA LYS A 454 13.76 -15.12 11.84
C LYS A 454 13.48 -16.63 11.72
N ALA A 455 13.57 -17.40 12.80
CA ALA A 455 13.47 -18.86 12.81
C ALA A 455 12.04 -19.43 12.93
N THR A 456 11.02 -18.60 13.22
CA THR A 456 9.74 -19.10 13.78
C THR A 456 8.50 -18.98 12.91
N ILE A 457 8.62 -18.52 11.65
CA ILE A 457 7.48 -18.50 10.71
C ILE A 457 6.90 -19.92 10.51
N ASN A 458 7.77 -20.93 10.45
CA ASN A 458 7.40 -22.34 10.31
C ASN A 458 6.85 -22.97 11.59
N SER A 459 7.06 -22.32 12.74
CA SER A 459 6.68 -22.82 14.06
C SER A 459 5.57 -22.00 14.70
N ALA A 460 4.89 -21.15 13.93
CA ALA A 460 3.74 -20.42 14.44
C ALA A 460 2.70 -21.40 15.02
N PRO A 461 2.07 -21.06 16.15
CA PRO A 461 1.19 -21.96 16.86
C PRO A 461 -0.03 -22.34 16.01
N SER A 462 -0.57 -23.52 16.28
CA SER A 462 -1.84 -23.95 15.71
C SER A 462 -3.00 -23.27 16.44
N VAL A 463 -3.87 -22.60 15.71
CA VAL A 463 -5.00 -21.80 16.21
C VAL A 463 -6.28 -22.19 15.47
N GLN A 464 -7.45 -21.84 16.01
CA GLN A 464 -8.72 -22.09 15.32
C GLN A 464 -8.74 -21.34 13.99
N SER A 465 -9.02 -22.05 12.90
CA SER A 465 -9.07 -21.43 11.58
C SER A 465 -10.31 -20.56 11.43
N LEU A 466 -10.11 -19.33 10.95
CA LEU A 466 -11.16 -18.36 10.62
C LEU A 466 -11.16 -18.03 9.11
N SER A 467 -10.56 -18.94 8.34
CA SER A 467 -10.52 -18.90 6.89
C SER A 467 -10.41 -20.33 6.37
N ASP A 468 -11.00 -20.59 5.21
CA ASP A 468 -11.03 -21.93 4.60
C ASP A 468 -9.69 -22.32 3.98
N THR A 469 -8.88 -21.33 3.58
CA THR A 469 -7.59 -21.54 2.91
C THR A 469 -6.51 -20.58 3.39
N ASP A 470 -5.25 -20.92 3.14
CA ASP A 470 -4.09 -20.05 3.37
C ASP A 470 -3.76 -19.20 2.13
N LEU A 471 -2.69 -18.38 2.20
CA LEU A 471 -2.23 -17.53 1.09
C LEU A 471 -2.04 -18.32 -0.22
N CYS A 472 -1.57 -19.57 -0.15
CA CYS A 472 -1.34 -20.39 -1.34
C CYS A 472 -2.59 -21.13 -1.83
N GLY A 473 -3.70 -21.06 -1.09
CA GLY A 473 -4.95 -21.76 -1.40
C GLY A 473 -5.03 -23.17 -0.81
N PHE A 474 -4.09 -23.57 0.06
CA PHE A 474 -4.21 -24.85 0.76
C PHE A 474 -5.28 -24.78 1.84
N LYS A 475 -6.04 -25.87 2.00
CA LYS A 475 -7.14 -25.95 2.96
C LYS A 475 -6.62 -25.81 4.39
N ARG A 476 -7.31 -24.98 5.17
CA ARG A 476 -7.16 -24.92 6.62
C ARG A 476 -8.15 -25.88 7.27
N TYR A 477 -7.68 -26.69 8.21
CA TYR A 477 -8.53 -27.56 9.03
C TYR A 477 -9.06 -26.78 10.24
N LYS A 478 -9.86 -27.42 11.12
CA LYS A 478 -10.41 -26.79 12.34
C LYS A 478 -9.35 -25.99 13.12
N PHE A 479 -8.14 -26.55 13.20
CA PHE A 479 -6.96 -25.86 13.70
C PHE A 479 -5.87 -25.85 12.62
N SER A 480 -5.24 -24.70 12.42
CA SER A 480 -4.14 -24.51 11.46
C SER A 480 -3.14 -23.49 12.00
N VAL A 481 -1.95 -23.46 11.40
CA VAL A 481 -0.90 -22.49 11.74
C VAL A 481 -1.43 -21.05 11.62
N ALA A 482 -1.14 -20.22 12.62
CA ALA A 482 -1.45 -18.79 12.60
C ALA A 482 -0.70 -18.06 11.48
N GLY A 483 -1.21 -16.91 11.07
CA GLY A 483 -0.65 -16.12 9.97
C GLY A 483 -1.03 -16.66 8.60
N ALA A 484 -0.50 -16.04 7.54
CA ALA A 484 -0.97 -16.24 6.17
C ALA A 484 -0.48 -17.53 5.53
N LEU A 485 0.60 -18.10 6.06
CA LEU A 485 1.35 -19.18 5.44
C LEU A 485 1.11 -20.49 6.22
N GLY A 486 0.34 -21.42 5.64
CA GLY A 486 0.33 -22.80 6.11
C GLY A 486 1.65 -23.51 5.78
N ARG A 487 1.89 -24.68 6.40
CA ARG A 487 3.15 -25.44 6.22
C ARG A 487 3.49 -25.72 4.75
N GLU A 488 2.50 -26.14 3.96
CA GLU A 488 2.69 -26.38 2.53
C GLU A 488 2.87 -25.08 1.73
N CYS A 489 2.24 -23.99 2.17
CA CYS A 489 2.42 -22.68 1.54
C CYS A 489 3.84 -22.14 1.74
N VAL A 490 4.44 -22.32 2.93
CA VAL A 490 5.83 -21.88 3.15
C VAL A 490 6.78 -22.55 2.17
N LYS A 491 6.61 -23.86 1.90
CA LYS A 491 7.43 -24.57 0.89
C LYS A 491 7.30 -23.96 -0.51
N LYS A 492 6.11 -23.46 -0.88
CA LYS A 492 5.87 -22.81 -2.18
C LYS A 492 6.40 -21.37 -2.29
N MET A 493 6.51 -20.68 -1.17
CA MET A 493 6.77 -19.24 -1.14
C MET A 493 8.26 -18.86 -1.05
N ASN A 494 9.15 -19.86 -1.04
CA ASN A 494 10.60 -19.78 -0.84
C ASN A 494 11.04 -18.44 -0.21
N ILE A 495 10.77 -18.32 1.10
CA ILE A 495 11.05 -17.11 1.87
C ILE A 495 12.41 -17.29 2.54
N GLU A 496 13.39 -16.56 2.04
CA GLU A 496 14.75 -16.55 2.56
C GLU A 496 14.99 -15.28 3.36
N VAL A 497 15.72 -15.37 4.46
CA VAL A 497 16.06 -14.20 5.26
C VAL A 497 17.51 -13.83 5.03
N ILE A 498 17.72 -12.69 4.41
CA ILE A 498 19.02 -12.14 4.08
C ILE A 498 19.46 -11.25 5.24
N SER A 499 20.64 -11.51 5.79
CA SER A 499 21.35 -10.54 6.62
C SER A 499 21.95 -9.49 5.69
N ASN A 500 21.65 -8.22 5.95
CA ASN A 500 22.32 -7.12 5.26
C ASN A 500 23.82 -7.10 5.58
#